data_AF-A0A2H1KVD2-F1
#
_entry.id   AF-A0A2H1KVD2-F1
#
_cell.length_a   1.000
_cell.length_b   1.000
_cell.length_c   1.000
_cell.angle_alpha   90.00
_cell.angle_beta   90.00
_cell.angle_gamma   90.00
#
_symmetry.space_group_name_H-M   'P 1'
#
loop_
_entity.id
_entity.type
_entity.pdbx_description
1 polymer ?
#
loop_
_entity_poly.entity_id
_entity_poly.type
_entity_poly.pdbx_seq_one_letter_code
_entity_poly.pdbx_strand_id
1 'polypeptide(L)'
;MRKLVFLHVSPKLGAIAAACCASALLLSGCTSASAEDEDREVRNSVDVGGVPNSLAKRLNSYAIHTIDGPEIDAHFFSISGASSLSGVMEKDMLTAFKDGGAFHKHRAFDPVLTDPDERWDVMNFIEGPGDDPTFDQLSGADSRAVATEEQDIGTQSASTSQPITVTNSVIAAGGNFVISRLMTSVGGKQKQKAYVTDVDQNVTSPAADLLSENVRGDVGTMTVNDKGMPAIDHDVVGESMLTDLGKRVRSALGRALELPPDSEAYLPDYTCELIPCTALTYDDGPADEKMTKELADHLKDADLRATFYQIGGNVHQHHKESKELLEMGNEVGGHSWSHSKLDTLAAPRIKQEMKKTDAALAKEGVAKTTQLRPPYGAASKTVDRTVDKRIVQWSVDTQDWQTLNTAKTIEAGSKAGPGSIILMHSIHETTVKAAPQLYKNLEAKGLYPVPAGYLFKGLPFETGGEYYCRGYGGPLCSNPEHPMVEKGKSMAKPALERD
;
A
#
# COMPACT_ATOMS: atom_id res chain seq x y z
N MET A 1 -34.87 19.42 -37.88
CA MET A 1 -35.32 19.83 -39.24
C MET A 1 -34.75 21.20 -39.56
N ARG A 2 -34.35 21.41 -40.83
CA ARG A 2 -33.57 22.54 -41.45
C ARG A 2 -32.05 22.38 -41.32
N LYS A 3 -31.38 21.57 -42.17
CA LYS A 3 -30.98 21.70 -43.60
C LYS A 3 -29.81 22.68 -43.89
N LEU A 4 -28.67 22.05 -44.19
CA LEU A 4 -27.56 22.37 -45.10
C LEU A 4 -27.65 23.63 -46.00
N VAL A 5 -26.50 24.29 -46.15
CA VAL A 5 -25.98 24.78 -47.44
C VAL A 5 -24.45 24.57 -47.49
N PHE A 6 -23.98 23.90 -48.54
CA PHE A 6 -22.57 23.77 -48.96
C PHE A 6 -22.12 25.01 -49.74
N LEU A 7 -20.84 25.38 -49.69
CA LEU A 7 -20.14 25.97 -50.84
C LEU A 7 -18.63 25.79 -50.71
N HIS A 8 -18.06 25.33 -51.82
CA HIS A 8 -16.67 24.90 -52.03
C HIS A 8 -16.04 25.93 -52.98
N VAL A 9 -14.98 26.64 -52.58
CA VAL A 9 -14.08 27.35 -53.51
C VAL A 9 -12.67 27.45 -52.93
N SER A 10 -11.71 26.85 -53.62
CA SER A 10 -10.29 27.24 -53.68
C SER A 10 -10.06 27.79 -55.11
N PRO A 11 -9.13 28.73 -55.38
CA PRO A 11 -7.69 28.43 -55.36
C PRO A 11 -6.68 29.59 -55.08
N LYS A 12 -5.46 29.17 -54.68
CA LYS A 12 -4.09 29.64 -55.00
C LYS A 12 -3.75 31.15 -54.96
N LEU A 13 -2.67 31.54 -54.24
CA LEU A 13 -1.33 31.85 -54.79
C LEU A 13 -0.30 32.34 -53.73
N GLY A 14 0.97 31.91 -53.92
CA GLY A 14 2.24 32.53 -53.46
C GLY A 14 2.79 32.04 -52.11
N ALA A 15 4.03 31.61 -51.92
CA ALA A 15 5.25 31.68 -52.74
C ALA A 15 6.40 30.84 -52.11
N ILE A 16 7.26 30.21 -52.96
CA ILE A 16 8.75 30.16 -52.92
C ILE A 16 9.45 29.51 -51.68
N ALA A 17 10.44 28.61 -51.73
CA ALA A 17 11.15 27.86 -52.77
C ALA A 17 11.90 26.68 -52.09
N ALA A 18 11.97 25.54 -52.78
CA ALA A 18 12.94 24.48 -52.52
C ALA A 18 13.42 23.94 -53.87
N ALA A 19 14.74 23.92 -54.06
CA ALA A 19 15.38 23.25 -55.18
C ALA A 19 16.79 22.83 -54.74
N CYS A 20 17.08 21.54 -54.74
CA CYS A 20 17.90 20.96 -55.80
C CYS A 20 17.97 19.44 -55.72
N CYS A 21 18.24 18.88 -56.90
CA CYS A 21 18.05 17.50 -57.31
C CYS A 21 19.03 16.47 -56.72
N ALA A 22 18.56 15.23 -56.72
CA ALA A 22 19.35 14.02 -56.68
C ALA A 22 20.06 13.75 -58.03
N SER A 23 21.28 13.20 -57.98
CA SER A 23 21.62 11.84 -58.47
C SER A 23 23.04 11.74 -59.03
N ALA A 24 23.82 10.81 -58.47
CA ALA A 24 24.42 9.65 -59.15
C ALA A 24 25.91 9.39 -58.86
N LEU A 25 26.19 8.09 -58.65
CA LEU A 25 27.36 7.32 -59.11
C LEU A 25 28.68 7.35 -58.30
N LEU A 26 28.96 6.27 -57.54
CA LEU A 26 29.99 5.22 -57.81
C LEU A 26 30.56 4.52 -56.55
N LEU A 27 30.45 3.18 -56.58
CA LEU A 27 31.43 2.13 -56.27
C LEU A 27 32.63 2.36 -55.31
N SER A 28 32.83 1.33 -54.47
CA SER A 28 34.08 0.72 -53.99
C SER A 28 34.94 1.39 -52.89
N GLY A 29 35.08 0.67 -51.77
CA GLY A 29 36.38 0.08 -51.40
C GLY A 29 37.34 0.87 -50.49
N CYS A 30 37.67 0.23 -49.36
CA CYS A 30 38.96 0.25 -48.63
C CYS A 30 39.30 1.35 -47.60
N THR A 31 39.50 0.83 -46.37
CA THR A 31 40.64 1.03 -45.44
C THR A 31 40.87 2.37 -44.72
N SER A 32 40.60 2.29 -43.40
CA SER A 32 41.44 2.68 -42.24
C SER A 32 42.05 4.08 -42.12
N ALA A 33 41.65 4.70 -41.00
CA ALA A 33 42.44 5.49 -40.05
C ALA A 33 42.98 6.85 -40.50
N SER A 34 42.39 7.94 -39.99
CA SER A 34 42.90 8.64 -38.80
C SER A 34 42.03 9.86 -38.43
N ALA A 35 41.79 10.00 -37.13
CA ALA A 35 41.67 11.22 -36.32
C ALA A 35 40.69 12.37 -36.70
N GLU A 36 39.89 12.72 -35.68
CA GLU A 36 39.32 14.05 -35.34
C GLU A 36 38.06 14.53 -36.09
N ASP A 37 36.89 14.37 -35.41
CA ASP A 37 35.82 15.36 -35.19
C ASP A 37 34.61 14.61 -34.59
N GLU A 38 34.37 14.74 -33.29
CA GLU A 38 33.49 15.74 -32.64
C GLU A 38 32.10 15.17 -32.33
N ASP A 39 31.89 14.97 -31.03
CA ASP A 39 30.64 15.23 -30.30
C ASP A 39 29.34 14.65 -30.85
N ARG A 40 29.17 13.35 -30.58
CA ARG A 40 27.83 12.83 -30.27
C ARG A 40 27.89 11.96 -29.02
N GLU A 41 28.24 12.59 -27.90
CA GLU A 41 27.91 12.09 -26.59
C GLU A 41 26.38 11.89 -26.51
N VAL A 42 25.97 10.63 -26.54
CA VAL A 42 24.72 10.22 -25.93
C VAL A 42 24.88 10.57 -24.45
N ARG A 43 24.27 11.66 -24.02
CA ARG A 43 24.12 12.02 -22.61
C ARG A 43 23.34 10.92 -21.90
N ASN A 44 24.04 9.86 -21.49
CA ASN A 44 23.68 9.12 -20.30
C ASN A 44 23.92 10.10 -19.15
N SER A 45 22.83 10.62 -18.57
CA SER A 45 22.86 11.44 -17.36
C SER A 45 23.54 10.64 -16.26
N VAL A 46 24.82 10.89 -16.03
CA VAL A 46 25.53 10.46 -14.84
C VAL A 46 25.04 11.35 -13.71
N ASP A 47 24.41 10.73 -12.71
CA ASP A 47 24.00 11.37 -11.46
C ASP A 47 25.19 12.07 -10.81
N VAL A 48 25.07 13.38 -10.62
CA VAL A 48 25.89 14.10 -9.65
C VAL A 48 25.03 14.20 -8.39
N GLY A 49 25.26 13.31 -7.44
CA GLY A 49 24.50 13.23 -6.18
C GLY A 49 24.06 11.83 -5.73
N GLY A 50 24.24 10.80 -6.57
CA GLY A 50 24.24 9.41 -6.12
C GLY A 50 22.88 8.74 -5.89
N VAL A 51 21.76 9.33 -6.31
CA VAL A 51 20.45 8.65 -6.29
C VAL A 51 19.79 8.71 -7.67
N PRO A 52 19.68 7.57 -8.38
CA PRO A 52 19.21 7.58 -9.76
C PRO A 52 17.69 7.79 -9.88
N ASN A 53 17.27 8.36 -11.01
CA ASN A 53 15.87 8.37 -11.47
C ASN A 53 15.18 6.98 -11.43
N SER A 54 15.95 5.88 -11.43
CA SER A 54 15.40 4.53 -11.24
C SER A 54 14.91 4.26 -9.82
N LEU A 55 15.52 4.86 -8.79
CA LEU A 55 15.03 4.76 -7.41
C LEU A 55 13.74 5.53 -7.23
N ALA A 56 13.65 6.76 -7.74
CA ALA A 56 12.44 7.59 -7.62
C ALA A 56 11.19 6.87 -8.16
N LYS A 57 11.32 6.10 -9.25
CA LYS A 57 10.23 5.28 -9.82
C LYS A 57 9.77 4.13 -8.93
N ARG A 58 10.56 3.79 -7.91
CA ARG A 58 10.35 2.66 -6.99
C ARG A 58 9.94 3.10 -5.60
N LEU A 59 9.97 4.41 -5.35
CA LEU A 59 9.50 5.00 -4.11
C LEU A 59 7.99 5.14 -4.14
N ASN A 60 7.34 4.65 -3.09
CA ASN A 60 5.95 4.94 -2.80
C ASN A 60 5.91 5.96 -1.66
N SER A 61 5.18 7.07 -1.86
CA SER A 61 5.03 8.13 -0.86
C SER A 61 3.80 7.89 0.00
N TYR A 62 3.93 8.14 1.30
CA TYR A 62 2.87 8.03 2.30
C TYR A 62 2.89 9.26 3.19
N ALA A 63 1.71 9.61 3.69
CA ALA A 63 1.53 10.64 4.70
C ALA A 63 0.53 10.16 5.75
N ILE A 64 0.68 10.63 6.99
CA ILE A 64 -0.29 10.48 8.08
C ILE A 64 -0.40 11.82 8.80
N HIS A 65 -1.60 12.39 8.77
CA HIS A 65 -1.96 13.59 9.53
C HIS A 65 -3.12 13.29 10.46
N THR A 66 -3.00 13.58 11.77
CA THR A 66 -4.09 13.40 12.74
C THR A 66 -4.79 14.71 13.06
N ILE A 67 -6.12 14.67 13.17
CA ILE A 67 -6.94 15.79 13.63
C ILE A 67 -7.31 15.63 15.12
N ASP A 68 -7.54 14.40 15.58
CA ASP A 68 -7.91 14.06 16.95
C ASP A 68 -6.81 13.22 17.63
N GLY A 69 -6.30 13.70 18.78
CA GLY A 69 -5.20 13.04 19.51
C GLY A 69 -3.93 13.89 19.56
N PRO A 70 -2.73 13.31 19.74
CA PRO A 70 -1.48 14.03 19.42
C PRO A 70 -1.52 14.45 17.96
N GLU A 71 -1.09 15.67 17.67
CA GLU A 71 -0.81 16.12 16.31
C GLU A 71 0.33 15.26 15.74
N ILE A 72 0.03 14.49 14.69
CA ILE A 72 0.98 13.67 13.95
C ILE A 72 1.15 14.32 12.58
N ASP A 73 2.40 14.57 12.22
CA ASP A 73 2.81 14.98 10.88
C ASP A 73 3.91 14.04 10.40
N ALA A 74 3.51 13.02 9.64
CA ALA A 74 4.40 11.97 9.18
C ALA A 74 4.41 11.90 7.66
N HIS A 75 5.59 12.01 7.06
CA HIS A 75 5.81 11.81 5.63
C HIS A 75 6.90 10.77 5.44
N PHE A 76 6.61 9.69 4.74
CA PHE A 76 7.56 8.60 4.63
C PHE A 76 7.41 7.83 3.32
N PHE A 77 8.49 7.22 2.88
CA PHE A 77 8.51 6.37 1.70
C PHE A 77 8.62 4.89 2.05
N SER A 78 8.27 4.04 1.08
CA SER A 78 8.79 2.67 0.97
C SER A 78 9.47 2.48 -0.38
N ILE A 79 10.25 1.41 -0.51
CA ILE A 79 10.77 0.96 -1.80
C ILE A 79 10.03 -0.32 -2.15
N SER A 80 9.31 -0.33 -3.28
CA SER A 80 8.61 -1.52 -3.76
C SER A 80 9.56 -2.72 -3.79
N GLY A 81 9.15 -3.85 -3.21
CA GLY A 81 9.97 -5.06 -3.11
C GLY A 81 10.95 -5.11 -1.93
N ALA A 82 11.14 -4.01 -1.19
CA ALA A 82 12.02 -3.95 -0.02
C ALA A 82 11.24 -3.98 1.31
N SER A 83 10.35 -4.95 1.48
CA SER A 83 9.48 -5.06 2.67
C SER A 83 10.21 -5.16 4.02
N SER A 84 11.48 -5.59 4.03
CA SER A 84 12.31 -5.56 5.24
C SER A 84 12.60 -4.14 5.73
N LEU A 85 12.74 -3.17 4.82
CA LEU A 85 12.95 -1.76 5.14
C LEU A 85 11.69 -1.17 5.75
N SER A 86 10.56 -1.34 5.07
CA SER A 86 9.26 -0.90 5.56
C SER A 86 8.94 -1.51 6.92
N GLY A 87 9.26 -2.81 7.13
CA GLY A 87 9.04 -3.49 8.40
C GLY A 87 9.85 -2.92 9.58
N VAL A 88 11.13 -2.58 9.38
CA VAL A 88 11.93 -1.95 10.46
C VAL A 88 11.51 -0.50 10.72
N MET A 89 11.18 0.25 9.67
CA MET A 89 10.71 1.63 9.78
C MET A 89 9.35 1.68 10.47
N GLU A 90 8.39 0.85 10.07
CA GLU A 90 7.06 0.77 10.67
C GLU A 90 7.12 0.53 12.18
N LYS A 91 7.95 -0.42 12.61
CA LYS A 91 8.15 -0.71 14.03
C LYS A 91 8.60 0.53 14.82
N ASP A 92 9.51 1.30 14.26
CA ASP A 92 10.04 2.49 14.92
C ASP A 92 9.06 3.67 14.89
N MET A 93 8.35 3.85 13.79
CA MET A 93 7.29 4.86 13.65
C MET A 93 6.17 4.59 14.66
N LEU A 94 5.68 3.35 14.77
CA LEU A 94 4.68 2.95 15.76
C LEU A 94 5.18 3.14 17.19
N THR A 95 6.49 2.94 17.44
CA THR A 95 7.10 3.25 18.75
C THR A 95 7.07 4.74 19.03
N ALA A 96 7.43 5.60 18.07
CA ALA A 96 7.38 7.06 18.23
C ALA A 96 5.95 7.54 18.45
N PHE A 97 4.99 7.01 17.70
CA PHE A 97 3.56 7.29 17.88
C PHE A 97 3.13 6.96 19.32
N LYS A 98 3.51 5.78 19.81
CA LYS A 98 3.19 5.34 21.18
C LYS A 98 3.83 6.23 22.24
N ASP A 99 5.10 6.58 22.06
CA ASP A 99 5.85 7.45 22.97
C ASP A 99 5.22 8.85 23.06
N GLY A 100 4.69 9.38 21.94
CA GLY A 100 3.97 10.67 21.91
C GLY A 100 2.53 10.61 22.42
N GLY A 101 2.09 9.44 22.87
CA GLY A 101 0.75 9.23 23.41
C GLY A 101 -0.32 9.04 22.34
N ALA A 102 0.06 8.75 21.10
CA ALA A 102 -0.89 8.11 20.17
C ALA A 102 -1.33 6.80 20.83
N PHE A 103 -2.56 6.33 20.56
CA PHE A 103 -3.17 5.17 21.22
C PHE A 103 -3.69 5.39 22.67
N HIS A 104 -3.55 6.58 23.29
CA HIS A 104 -4.25 6.83 24.55
C HIS A 104 -5.77 6.90 24.31
N LYS A 105 -6.54 6.08 25.03
CA LYS A 105 -8.00 5.82 24.89
C LYS A 105 -8.42 4.95 23.69
N HIS A 106 -7.56 4.75 22.69
CA HIS A 106 -7.79 3.81 21.58
C HIS A 106 -6.82 2.62 21.73
N ARG A 107 -7.30 1.44 22.14
CA ARG A 107 -6.43 0.25 22.31
C ARG A 107 -5.74 -0.23 21.02
N ALA A 108 -6.11 0.34 19.86
CA ALA A 108 -5.52 0.11 18.55
C ALA A 108 -5.28 1.46 17.86
N PHE A 109 -4.28 1.54 16.96
CA PHE A 109 -4.16 2.68 16.03
C PHE A 109 -5.47 2.87 15.29
N ASP A 110 -5.91 4.12 15.11
CA ASP A 110 -6.92 4.42 14.10
C ASP A 110 -6.19 5.16 12.97
N PRO A 111 -5.76 4.47 11.91
CA PRO A 111 -5.01 5.11 10.84
C PRO A 111 -5.86 6.20 10.21
N VAL A 112 -5.31 7.40 10.16
CA VAL A 112 -6.06 8.55 9.68
C VAL A 112 -6.14 8.52 8.16
N LEU A 113 -7.34 8.83 7.67
CA LEU A 113 -7.56 9.08 6.25
C LEU A 113 -6.71 10.29 5.85
N THR A 114 -5.73 10.04 5.01
CA THR A 114 -4.78 11.06 4.56
C THR A 114 -5.00 11.31 3.08
N ASP A 115 -5.29 12.55 2.71
CA ASP A 115 -5.51 12.91 1.32
C ASP A 115 -4.22 12.62 0.52
N PRO A 116 -4.28 11.95 -0.64
CA PRO A 116 -3.11 11.75 -1.47
C PRO A 116 -2.34 13.04 -1.81
N ASP A 117 -3.02 14.20 -1.86
CA ASP A 117 -2.40 15.50 -2.13
C ASP A 117 -1.51 16.00 -0.96
N GLU A 118 -1.62 15.41 0.24
CA GLU A 118 -0.74 15.70 1.38
C GLU A 118 0.58 14.93 1.31
N ARG A 119 0.72 13.97 0.39
CA ARG A 119 1.95 13.18 0.23
C ARG A 119 3.04 14.03 -0.44
N TRP A 120 4.27 13.87 0.02
CA TRP A 120 5.41 14.51 -0.65
C TRP A 120 5.66 13.91 -2.02
N ASP A 121 6.19 14.74 -2.93
CA ASP A 121 6.87 14.25 -4.12
C ASP A 121 8.00 13.32 -3.70
N VAL A 122 8.16 12.20 -4.40
CA VAL A 122 9.15 11.17 -4.05
C VAL A 122 10.58 11.68 -4.04
N MET A 123 10.86 12.76 -4.78
CA MET A 123 12.17 13.41 -4.79
C MET A 123 12.50 14.11 -3.46
N ASN A 124 11.50 14.49 -2.66
CA ASN A 124 11.72 15.10 -1.34
C ASN A 124 12.27 14.11 -0.31
N PHE A 125 12.21 12.80 -0.59
CA PHE A 125 12.81 11.78 0.25
C PHE A 125 14.29 11.50 -0.07
N ILE A 126 14.87 12.18 -1.04
CA ILE A 126 16.25 11.93 -1.49
C ILE A 126 17.14 13.07 -0.99
N GLU A 127 18.12 12.76 -0.13
CA GLU A 127 19.09 13.75 0.37
C GLU A 127 20.15 14.06 -0.70
N GLY A 128 20.53 15.34 -0.83
CA GLY A 128 21.63 15.75 -1.70
C GLY A 128 23.00 15.52 -1.06
N PRO A 129 24.08 15.45 -1.87
CA PRO A 129 25.44 15.36 -1.34
C PRO A 129 25.80 16.61 -0.52
N GLY A 130 26.17 16.40 0.74
CA GLY A 130 26.57 17.47 1.67
C GLY A 130 25.42 18.12 2.45
N ASP A 131 24.18 17.65 2.28
CA ASP A 131 23.06 18.07 3.11
C ASP A 131 23.16 17.37 4.47
N ASP A 132 23.29 18.15 5.55
CA ASP A 132 22.87 17.75 6.90
C ASP A 132 21.51 18.43 7.14
N PRO A 133 20.42 17.89 6.57
CA PRO A 133 19.16 18.60 6.55
C PRO A 133 18.65 18.74 7.99
N THR A 134 18.47 19.98 8.41
CA THR A 134 17.84 20.27 9.70
C THR A 134 16.39 19.82 9.67
N PHE A 135 15.86 19.40 10.82
CA PHE A 135 14.49 18.89 10.93
C PHE A 135 13.42 19.83 10.33
N ASP A 136 13.64 21.14 10.41
CA ASP A 136 12.76 22.18 9.83
C ASP A 136 12.76 22.18 8.30
N GLN A 137 13.87 21.75 7.67
CA GLN A 137 13.97 21.63 6.21
C GLN A 137 13.27 20.38 5.69
N LEU A 138 13.29 19.29 6.46
CA LEU A 138 12.58 18.06 6.09
C LEU A 138 11.08 18.18 6.36
N SER A 139 10.66 18.69 7.52
CA SER A 139 9.23 18.75 7.90
C SER A 139 8.38 19.74 7.09
N GLY A 140 8.94 20.53 6.17
CA GLY A 140 8.16 21.49 5.37
C GLY A 140 7.46 22.58 6.19
N ALA A 141 7.90 22.82 7.42
CA ALA A 141 7.23 23.71 8.37
C ALA A 141 7.34 25.19 7.95
N ASP A 142 6.40 25.66 7.14
CA ASP A 142 6.19 27.09 6.93
C ASP A 142 5.53 27.70 8.18
N SER A 143 6.38 28.17 9.09
CA SER A 143 6.17 29.31 10.00
C SER A 143 4.72 29.62 10.45
N ARG A 144 4.05 28.70 11.15
CA ARG A 144 2.85 29.01 11.96
C ARG A 144 2.84 28.37 13.34
N ALA A 145 3.95 28.48 14.07
CA ALA A 145 3.91 28.42 15.53
C ALA A 145 3.92 29.84 16.08
N VAL A 146 2.72 30.38 16.37
CA VAL A 146 2.59 31.61 17.16
C VAL A 146 3.03 31.29 18.58
N ALA A 147 4.25 31.69 18.92
CA ALA A 147 4.72 31.72 20.30
C ALA A 147 3.78 32.62 21.11
N THR A 148 3.10 32.06 22.11
CA THR A 148 2.49 32.83 23.19
C THR A 148 3.18 32.45 24.50
N GLU A 149 3.56 33.50 25.23
CA GLU A 149 4.43 33.51 26.40
C GLU A 149 3.90 32.66 27.56
N GLU A 150 4.85 32.08 28.31
CA GLU A 150 4.63 31.41 29.59
C GLU A 150 3.94 32.32 30.62
N GLN A 151 2.87 31.82 31.23
CA GLN A 151 2.57 32.10 32.63
C GLN A 151 2.31 30.79 33.37
N ASP A 152 3.22 30.51 34.30
CA ASP A 152 3.18 29.44 35.27
C ASP A 152 2.13 29.74 36.36
N ILE A 153 1.29 28.75 36.70
CA ILE A 153 0.77 28.44 38.06
C ILE A 153 -0.03 27.12 37.99
N GLY A 154 0.58 26.08 38.54
CA GLY A 154 0.06 24.83 39.13
C GLY A 154 -1.36 24.33 38.80
N THR A 155 -1.42 23.13 38.23
CA THR A 155 -2.19 21.97 38.75
C THR A 155 -1.75 20.70 38.02
N GLN A 156 -1.25 19.70 38.74
CA GLN A 156 -1.07 18.35 38.20
C GLN A 156 -2.45 17.72 37.94
N SER A 157 -2.84 17.55 36.66
CA SER A 157 -3.72 16.47 36.16
C SER A 157 -4.09 16.71 34.68
N ALA A 158 -3.35 16.09 33.75
CA ALA A 158 -3.83 15.60 32.44
C ALA A 158 -2.65 14.92 31.71
N SER A 159 -2.83 13.70 31.23
CA SER A 159 -1.91 13.07 30.27
C SER A 159 -1.98 13.87 28.97
N THR A 160 -0.99 14.74 28.75
CA THR A 160 -0.89 15.62 27.58
C THR A 160 -0.24 14.87 26.42
N SER A 161 -1.00 14.62 25.37
CA SER A 161 -0.48 14.14 24.08
C SER A 161 0.58 15.12 23.54
N GLN A 162 1.67 14.59 22.98
CA GLN A 162 2.78 15.40 22.47
C GLN A 162 2.74 15.42 20.93
N PRO A 163 3.10 16.53 20.26
CA PRO A 163 3.21 16.55 18.81
C PRO A 163 4.29 15.56 18.36
N ILE A 164 4.02 14.88 17.25
CA ILE A 164 4.85 13.82 16.71
C ILE A 164 5.12 14.12 15.25
N THR A 165 6.39 14.10 14.87
CA THR A 165 6.78 14.29 13.48
C THR A 165 7.68 13.16 13.05
N VAL A 166 7.46 12.61 11.86
CA VAL A 166 8.19 11.45 11.36
C VAL A 166 8.56 11.64 9.90
N THR A 167 9.84 11.47 9.58
CA THR A 167 10.30 11.49 8.19
C THR A 167 11.33 10.39 7.96
N ASN A 168 11.33 9.77 6.78
CA ASN A 168 12.46 8.96 6.35
C ASN A 168 13.04 9.51 5.04
N SER A 169 14.31 9.22 4.81
CA SER A 169 15.04 9.72 3.63
C SER A 169 16.03 8.67 3.12
N VAL A 170 16.35 8.73 1.83
CA VAL A 170 17.47 8.03 1.21
C VAL A 170 18.70 8.92 1.35
N ILE A 171 19.71 8.42 2.04
CA ILE A 171 20.98 9.12 2.26
C ILE A 171 21.96 8.79 1.12
N ALA A 172 22.00 7.52 0.70
CA ALA A 172 22.81 7.08 -0.43
C ALA A 172 22.30 5.76 -1.00
N ALA A 173 22.63 5.48 -2.26
CA ALA A 173 22.31 4.23 -2.91
C ALA A 173 23.41 3.83 -3.90
N GLY A 174 23.56 2.53 -4.14
CA GLY A 174 24.46 2.02 -5.17
C GLY A 174 24.65 0.51 -5.12
N GLY A 175 24.88 -0.11 -6.28
CA GLY A 175 24.77 -1.56 -6.43
C GLY A 175 23.41 -2.03 -5.92
N ASN A 176 23.35 -3.05 -5.10
CA ASN A 176 22.11 -3.56 -4.50
C ASN A 176 21.78 -2.94 -3.12
N PHE A 177 22.40 -1.82 -2.76
CA PHE A 177 22.23 -1.21 -1.43
C PHE A 177 21.57 0.15 -1.47
N VAL A 178 20.67 0.36 -0.50
CA VAL A 178 20.10 1.67 -0.15
C VAL A 178 20.35 1.94 1.32
N ILE A 179 20.91 3.11 1.62
CA ILE A 179 21.07 3.63 2.97
C ILE A 179 19.97 4.65 3.22
N SER A 180 19.23 4.48 4.31
CA SER A 180 18.10 5.33 4.66
C SER A 180 18.19 5.86 6.09
N ARG A 181 17.65 7.04 6.33
CA ARG A 181 17.49 7.63 7.66
C ARG A 181 16.01 7.60 8.05
N LEU A 182 15.72 7.42 9.34
CA LEU A 182 14.43 7.67 9.95
C LEU A 182 14.62 8.71 11.06
N MET A 183 13.94 9.84 10.90
CA MET A 183 13.85 10.93 11.86
C MET A 183 12.50 10.85 12.58
N THR A 184 12.52 10.94 13.90
CA THR A 184 11.31 11.01 14.73
C THR A 184 11.47 12.14 15.74
N SER A 185 10.45 12.97 15.92
CA SER A 185 10.39 13.94 17.02
C SER A 185 9.14 13.67 17.83
N VAL A 186 9.28 13.62 19.16
CA VAL A 186 8.16 13.48 20.09
C VAL A 186 8.26 14.58 21.13
N GLY A 187 7.31 15.51 21.13
CA GLY A 187 7.32 16.66 22.03
C GLY A 187 8.60 17.51 21.92
N GLY A 188 9.15 17.64 20.71
CA GLY A 188 10.40 18.35 20.42
C GLY A 188 11.68 17.54 20.68
N LYS A 189 11.59 16.32 21.23
CA LYS A 189 12.75 15.43 21.40
C LYS A 189 12.98 14.62 20.15
N GLN A 190 14.05 14.93 19.44
CA GLN A 190 14.43 14.25 18.20
C GLN A 190 15.24 12.98 18.47
N LYS A 191 14.99 11.97 17.65
CA LYS A 191 15.77 10.75 17.52
C LYS A 191 15.96 10.46 16.04
N GLN A 192 17.16 10.00 15.69
CA GLN A 192 17.52 9.60 14.35
C GLN A 192 18.07 8.18 14.34
N LYS A 193 17.75 7.43 13.30
CA LYS A 193 18.30 6.09 13.05
C LYS A 193 18.64 5.95 11.59
N ALA A 194 19.71 5.23 11.30
CA ALA A 194 20.09 4.91 9.93
C ALA A 194 20.04 3.39 9.71
N TYR A 195 19.66 3.02 8.49
CA TYR A 195 19.45 1.67 8.02
C TYR A 195 20.23 1.43 6.73
N VAL A 196 20.69 0.20 6.55
CA VAL A 196 21.22 -0.28 5.28
C VAL A 196 20.36 -1.43 4.79
N THR A 197 19.88 -1.32 3.57
CA THR A 197 18.99 -2.29 2.93
C THR A 197 19.70 -2.92 1.74
N ASP A 198 19.91 -4.22 1.78
CA ASP A 198 20.22 -5.03 0.60
C ASP A 198 18.89 -5.30 -0.13
N VAL A 199 18.61 -4.53 -1.18
CA VAL A 199 17.31 -4.58 -1.88
C VAL A 199 17.12 -5.86 -2.68
N ASP A 200 18.20 -6.51 -3.11
CA ASP A 200 18.15 -7.78 -3.84
C ASP A 200 17.81 -8.94 -2.89
N GLN A 201 18.39 -8.94 -1.69
CA GLN A 201 18.11 -9.96 -0.68
C GLN A 201 16.88 -9.66 0.18
N ASN A 202 16.33 -8.44 0.08
CA ASN A 202 15.31 -7.91 0.96
C ASN A 202 15.68 -8.08 2.45
N VAL A 203 16.89 -7.63 2.81
CA VAL A 203 17.41 -7.65 4.17
C VAL A 203 17.79 -6.24 4.59
N THR A 204 17.28 -5.79 5.73
CA THR A 204 17.61 -4.49 6.33
C THR A 204 18.30 -4.67 7.66
N SER A 205 19.41 -3.96 7.85
CA SER A 205 20.21 -3.92 9.07
C SER A 205 20.35 -2.49 9.58
N PRO A 206 20.53 -2.27 10.90
CA PRO A 206 21.01 -0.99 11.41
C PRO A 206 22.32 -0.60 10.71
N ALA A 207 22.48 0.67 10.35
CA ALA A 207 23.73 1.14 9.75
C ALA A 207 24.95 0.98 10.66
N ALA A 208 24.74 0.82 11.98
CA ALA A 208 25.79 0.52 12.94
C ALA A 208 26.53 -0.79 12.61
N ASP A 209 25.84 -1.74 11.99
CA ASP A 209 26.40 -3.05 11.61
C ASP A 209 27.43 -2.95 10.46
N LEU A 210 27.56 -1.77 9.84
CA LEU A 210 28.65 -1.48 8.90
C LEU A 210 30.01 -1.39 9.60
N LEU A 211 30.02 -1.12 10.92
CA LEU A 211 31.19 -0.79 11.70
C LEU A 211 31.61 -1.95 12.60
N SER A 212 32.92 -2.15 12.71
CA SER A 212 33.49 -3.05 13.72
C SER A 212 33.26 -2.49 15.13
N GLU A 213 33.13 -3.37 16.13
CA GLU A 213 32.80 -3.01 17.53
C GLU A 213 33.73 -1.95 18.16
N ASN A 214 34.93 -1.78 17.59
CA ASN A 214 35.94 -0.82 18.04
C ASN A 214 35.67 0.63 17.60
N VAL A 215 34.65 0.87 16.78
CA VAL A 215 34.24 2.20 16.32
C VAL A 215 32.85 2.51 16.86
N ARG A 216 32.80 3.12 18.06
CA ARG A 216 31.55 3.61 18.66
C ARG A 216 31.50 5.14 18.58
N GLY A 217 31.02 5.64 17.44
CA GLY A 217 30.45 6.99 17.31
C GLY A 217 28.92 6.93 17.37
N ASP A 218 28.24 8.06 17.49
CA ASP A 218 26.78 8.10 17.36
C ASP A 218 26.41 7.86 15.88
N VAL A 219 26.05 6.62 15.53
CA VAL A 219 25.66 6.25 14.15
C VAL A 219 24.42 7.01 13.67
N GLY A 220 23.74 7.71 14.58
CA GLY A 220 22.71 8.69 14.23
C GLY A 220 23.22 9.80 13.33
N THR A 221 24.48 10.25 13.47
CA THR A 221 25.09 11.33 12.67
C THR A 221 25.69 10.83 11.36
N MET A 222 25.34 9.60 10.93
CA MET A 222 25.90 9.06 9.70
C MET A 222 25.48 9.93 8.51
N THR A 223 26.47 10.57 7.90
CA THR A 223 26.34 11.41 6.72
C THR A 223 26.97 10.70 5.54
N VAL A 224 26.80 11.26 4.35
CA VAL A 224 27.56 10.86 3.17
C VAL A 224 28.40 12.04 2.72
N ASN A 225 29.68 11.78 2.43
CA ASN A 225 30.52 12.81 1.83
C ASN A 225 30.14 13.04 0.36
N ASP A 226 30.82 13.99 -0.29
CA ASP A 226 30.61 14.37 -1.71
C ASP A 226 30.78 13.22 -2.72
N LYS A 227 31.23 12.03 -2.29
CA LYS A 227 31.39 10.81 -3.09
C LYS A 227 30.39 9.71 -2.71
N GLY A 228 29.39 10.01 -1.89
CA GLY A 228 28.38 9.06 -1.42
C GLY A 228 28.92 8.06 -0.39
N MET A 229 30.11 8.28 0.19
CA MET A 229 30.66 7.35 1.18
C MET A 229 30.14 7.67 2.58
N PRO A 230 29.74 6.64 3.37
CA PRO A 230 29.34 6.82 4.75
C PRO A 230 30.47 7.45 5.56
N ALA A 231 30.14 8.55 6.21
CA ALA A 231 30.98 9.25 7.17
C ALA A 231 30.24 9.29 8.52
N ILE A 232 31.00 9.24 9.60
CA ILE A 232 30.48 9.42 10.96
C ILE A 232 31.11 10.69 11.49
N ASP A 233 30.30 11.63 11.96
CA ASP A 233 30.78 12.95 12.39
C ASP A 233 31.68 13.65 11.33
N HIS A 234 31.33 13.47 10.04
CA HIS A 234 32.06 13.96 8.85
C HIS A 234 33.41 13.28 8.55
N ASP A 235 33.84 12.29 9.34
CA ASP A 235 35.05 11.52 9.07
C ASP A 235 34.75 10.25 8.27
N VAL A 236 35.51 10.04 7.18
CA VAL A 236 35.40 8.83 6.35
C VAL A 236 35.88 7.62 7.15
N VAL A 237 35.00 6.62 7.28
CA VAL A 237 35.34 5.38 7.96
C VAL A 237 36.37 4.58 7.16
N GLY A 238 37.55 4.35 7.76
CA GLY A 238 38.64 3.60 7.15
C GLY A 238 38.30 2.11 6.93
N GLU A 239 38.97 1.44 5.99
CA GLU A 239 38.65 0.04 5.64
C GLU A 239 38.79 -0.95 6.81
N SER A 240 39.76 -0.73 7.69
CA SER A 240 40.00 -1.55 8.88
C SER A 240 38.89 -1.41 9.93
N MET A 241 38.05 -0.39 9.80
CA MET A 241 36.94 -0.10 10.71
C MET A 241 35.62 -0.72 10.26
N LEU A 242 35.57 -1.29 9.04
CA LEU A 242 34.36 -1.83 8.44
C LEU A 242 34.22 -3.34 8.69
N THR A 243 32.99 -3.77 8.95
CA THR A 243 32.61 -5.18 8.86
C THR A 243 32.63 -5.64 7.40
N ASP A 244 32.43 -6.95 7.16
CA ASP A 244 32.29 -7.45 5.79
C ASP A 244 31.06 -6.85 5.08
N LEU A 245 29.97 -6.59 5.82
CA LEU A 245 28.83 -5.82 5.31
C LEU A 245 29.27 -4.39 4.93
N GLY A 246 29.97 -3.70 5.83
CA GLY A 246 30.51 -2.37 5.57
C GLY A 246 31.38 -2.29 4.32
N LYS A 247 32.26 -3.27 4.11
CA LYS A 247 33.11 -3.35 2.89
C LYS A 247 32.28 -3.58 1.62
N ARG A 248 31.28 -4.47 1.66
CA ARG A 248 30.38 -4.71 0.51
C ARG A 248 29.61 -3.45 0.14
N VAL A 249 29.01 -2.78 1.14
CA VAL A 249 28.23 -1.55 0.96
C VAL A 249 29.12 -0.45 0.39
N ARG A 250 30.30 -0.22 0.98
CA ARG A 250 31.26 0.77 0.47
C ARG A 250 31.66 0.49 -0.99
N SER A 251 31.89 -0.77 -1.35
CA SER A 251 32.19 -1.13 -2.75
C SER A 251 30.98 -0.98 -3.69
N ALA A 252 29.76 -0.95 -3.16
CA ALA A 252 28.54 -0.85 -3.94
C ALA A 252 28.11 0.60 -4.19
N LEU A 253 28.30 1.50 -3.23
CA LEU A 253 27.88 2.91 -3.33
C LEU A 253 28.54 3.69 -4.48
N GLY A 254 29.66 3.20 -5.03
CA GLY A 254 30.28 3.74 -6.24
C GLY A 254 29.75 3.18 -7.56
N ARG A 255 28.73 2.32 -7.53
CA ARG A 255 28.14 1.65 -8.71
C ARG A 255 26.69 2.09 -8.90
N ALA A 256 26.20 1.95 -10.14
CA ALA A 256 24.78 2.17 -10.44
C ALA A 256 23.88 1.29 -9.53
N LEU A 257 22.77 1.86 -9.08
CA LEU A 257 21.78 1.14 -8.29
C LEU A 257 21.09 0.07 -9.13
N GLU A 258 21.08 -1.15 -8.61
CA GLU A 258 20.46 -2.35 -9.14
C GLU A 258 19.31 -2.72 -8.21
N LEU A 259 18.08 -2.40 -8.64
CA LEU A 259 16.88 -2.79 -7.93
C LEU A 259 16.42 -4.14 -8.47
N PRO A 260 15.89 -5.05 -7.62
CA PRO A 260 15.30 -6.29 -8.11
C PRO A 260 14.19 -5.94 -9.11
N PRO A 261 13.82 -6.85 -10.04
CA PRO A 261 12.65 -6.64 -10.89
C PRO A 261 11.47 -6.19 -10.05
N ASP A 262 10.61 -5.33 -10.59
CA ASP A 262 9.39 -4.95 -9.88
C ASP A 262 8.70 -6.23 -9.42
N SER A 263 8.67 -6.42 -8.10
CA SER A 263 7.74 -7.38 -7.57
C SER A 263 6.38 -6.84 -7.98
N GLU A 264 5.59 -7.71 -8.60
CA GLU A 264 4.15 -7.56 -8.79
C GLU A 264 3.45 -7.51 -7.41
N ALA A 265 3.91 -6.60 -6.54
CA ALA A 265 3.49 -6.39 -5.17
C ALA A 265 2.50 -5.24 -5.18
N TYR A 266 1.30 -5.56 -5.62
CA TYR A 266 0.08 -4.74 -5.61
C TYR A 266 -0.50 -4.52 -4.19
N LEU A 267 0.33 -4.76 -3.17
CA LEU A 267 -0.03 -4.64 -1.77
C LEU A 267 0.82 -3.52 -1.18
N PRO A 268 0.27 -2.69 -0.30
CA PRO A 268 1.04 -1.64 0.31
C PRO A 268 2.22 -2.21 1.11
N ASP A 269 3.36 -1.54 1.04
CA ASP A 269 4.59 -1.99 1.70
C ASP A 269 4.53 -1.90 3.23
N TYR A 270 3.65 -1.04 3.75
CA TYR A 270 3.33 -0.89 5.17
C TYR A 270 2.07 -1.67 5.53
N THR A 271 1.99 -2.14 6.78
CA THR A 271 0.81 -2.90 7.20
C THR A 271 -0.38 -1.99 7.44
N CYS A 272 -1.57 -2.59 7.45
CA CYS A 272 -2.81 -1.93 7.85
C CYS A 272 -2.82 -1.56 9.35
N GLU A 273 -1.76 -1.81 10.12
CA GLU A 273 -1.60 -1.16 11.43
C GLU A 273 -1.18 0.29 11.28
N LEU A 274 -0.45 0.65 10.23
CA LEU A 274 0.05 2.01 10.00
C LEU A 274 -0.76 2.79 8.96
N ILE A 275 -1.30 2.12 7.93
CA ILE A 275 -2.01 2.79 6.84
C ILE A 275 -3.51 2.43 6.79
N PRO A 276 -4.37 3.33 6.30
CA PRO A 276 -5.82 3.15 6.33
C PRO A 276 -6.31 2.19 5.23
N CYS A 277 -6.17 0.89 5.46
CA CYS A 277 -6.60 -0.13 4.51
C CYS A 277 -8.12 -0.34 4.47
N THR A 278 -8.66 -0.82 3.34
CA THR A 278 -10.03 -1.36 3.23
C THR A 278 -10.02 -2.64 2.38
N ALA A 279 -10.89 -3.62 2.65
CA ALA A 279 -10.96 -4.84 1.86
C ALA A 279 -12.01 -4.76 0.74
N LEU A 280 -11.56 -5.01 -0.49
CA LEU A 280 -12.43 -5.24 -1.65
C LEU A 280 -12.80 -6.72 -1.71
N THR A 281 -14.08 -7.05 -1.64
CA THR A 281 -14.52 -8.45 -1.68
C THR A 281 -15.68 -8.66 -2.64
N TYR A 282 -15.62 -9.77 -3.39
CA TYR A 282 -16.61 -10.15 -4.41
C TYR A 282 -17.12 -11.57 -4.16
N ASP A 283 -18.43 -11.71 -4.02
CA ASP A 283 -19.11 -12.98 -3.77
C ASP A 283 -19.67 -13.61 -5.06
N ASP A 284 -20.13 -14.85 -4.93
CA ASP A 284 -20.87 -15.67 -5.91
C ASP A 284 -20.14 -16.09 -7.18
N GLY A 285 -18.97 -15.53 -7.47
CA GLY A 285 -18.18 -15.90 -8.63
C GLY A 285 -17.61 -17.34 -8.61
N PRO A 286 -16.83 -17.71 -9.64
CA PRO A 286 -16.56 -16.91 -10.84
C PRO A 286 -17.80 -16.74 -11.72
N ALA A 287 -17.87 -15.62 -12.44
CA ALA A 287 -18.89 -15.35 -13.45
C ALA A 287 -18.46 -15.93 -14.81
N ASP A 288 -19.15 -15.57 -15.90
CA ASP A 288 -18.66 -15.88 -17.25
C ASP A 288 -17.30 -15.22 -17.55
N GLU A 289 -16.62 -15.74 -18.59
CA GLU A 289 -15.30 -15.29 -19.04
C GLU A 289 -15.25 -13.77 -19.24
N LYS A 290 -16.27 -13.19 -19.89
CA LYS A 290 -16.28 -11.77 -20.24
C LYS A 290 -16.30 -10.90 -18.98
N MET A 291 -17.23 -11.19 -18.06
CA MET A 291 -17.41 -10.39 -16.85
C MET A 291 -16.23 -10.54 -15.89
N THR A 292 -15.72 -11.78 -15.74
CA THR A 292 -14.55 -12.03 -14.90
C THR A 292 -13.32 -11.29 -15.46
N LYS A 293 -13.10 -11.38 -16.77
CA LYS A 293 -12.00 -10.68 -17.44
C LYS A 293 -12.10 -9.15 -17.30
N GLU A 294 -13.28 -8.58 -17.50
CA GLU A 294 -13.48 -7.12 -17.38
C GLU A 294 -13.17 -6.62 -15.96
N LEU A 295 -13.64 -7.34 -14.93
CA LEU A 295 -13.33 -7.01 -13.53
C LEU A 295 -11.85 -7.20 -13.20
N ALA A 296 -11.23 -8.25 -13.73
CA ALA A 296 -9.80 -8.50 -13.61
C ALA A 296 -8.97 -7.37 -14.23
N ASP A 297 -9.32 -6.94 -15.44
CA ASP A 297 -8.66 -5.81 -16.12
C ASP A 297 -8.82 -4.52 -15.30
N HIS A 298 -10.00 -4.25 -14.70
CA HIS A 298 -10.18 -3.11 -13.80
C HIS A 298 -9.30 -3.15 -12.55
N LEU A 299 -9.12 -4.32 -11.93
CA LEU A 299 -8.21 -4.48 -10.80
C LEU A 299 -6.76 -4.24 -11.22
N LYS A 300 -6.36 -4.78 -12.38
CA LYS A 300 -5.03 -4.60 -12.93
C LYS A 300 -4.73 -3.13 -13.26
N ASP A 301 -5.65 -2.44 -13.92
CA ASP A 301 -5.50 -1.03 -14.31
C ASP A 301 -5.39 -0.09 -13.09
N ALA A 302 -5.98 -0.50 -11.96
CA ALA A 302 -5.91 0.22 -10.70
C ALA A 302 -4.76 -0.22 -9.78
N ASP A 303 -3.93 -1.20 -10.21
CA ASP A 303 -2.87 -1.79 -9.38
C ASP A 303 -3.39 -2.43 -8.08
N LEU A 304 -4.61 -2.99 -8.10
CA LEU A 304 -5.30 -3.52 -6.93
C LEU A 304 -5.42 -5.05 -6.92
N ARG A 305 -5.63 -5.58 -5.71
CA ARG A 305 -6.03 -6.97 -5.46
C ARG A 305 -7.25 -7.01 -4.55
N ALA A 306 -8.09 -8.01 -4.77
CA ALA A 306 -9.32 -8.23 -4.01
C ALA A 306 -9.38 -9.66 -3.47
N THR A 307 -10.40 -9.92 -2.64
CA THR A 307 -10.77 -11.29 -2.24
C THR A 307 -12.04 -11.72 -2.95
N PHE A 308 -12.00 -12.87 -3.62
CA PHE A 308 -13.15 -13.48 -4.27
C PHE A 308 -13.65 -14.67 -3.43
N TYR A 309 -14.84 -14.56 -2.86
CA TYR A 309 -15.50 -15.69 -2.18
C TYR A 309 -16.34 -16.44 -3.21
N GLN A 310 -15.83 -17.58 -3.66
CA GLN A 310 -16.39 -18.29 -4.80
C GLN A 310 -17.27 -19.47 -4.40
N ILE A 311 -18.37 -19.65 -5.12
CA ILE A 311 -19.25 -20.81 -4.97
C ILE A 311 -18.56 -22.01 -5.63
N GLY A 312 -18.35 -23.09 -4.89
CA GLY A 312 -17.62 -24.26 -5.40
C GLY A 312 -18.23 -24.89 -6.65
N GLY A 313 -19.57 -24.88 -6.77
CA GLY A 313 -20.27 -25.28 -7.99
C GLY A 313 -19.93 -24.41 -9.20
N ASN A 314 -19.74 -23.10 -9.00
CA ASN A 314 -19.34 -22.17 -10.07
C ASN A 314 -17.86 -22.35 -10.42
N VAL A 315 -16.98 -22.55 -9.44
CA VAL A 315 -15.57 -22.92 -9.70
C VAL A 315 -15.48 -24.18 -10.57
N HIS A 316 -16.35 -25.17 -10.33
CA HIS A 316 -16.36 -26.38 -11.15
C HIS A 316 -16.74 -26.12 -12.62
N GLN A 317 -17.59 -25.12 -12.88
CA GLN A 317 -18.06 -24.76 -14.22
C GLN A 317 -17.14 -23.76 -14.93
N HIS A 318 -16.68 -22.75 -14.19
CA HIS A 318 -15.87 -21.59 -14.61
C HIS A 318 -14.46 -21.67 -14.01
N HIS A 319 -13.84 -22.83 -14.17
CA HIS A 319 -12.59 -23.15 -13.48
C HIS A 319 -11.40 -22.32 -13.99
N LYS A 320 -11.40 -21.96 -15.28
CA LYS A 320 -10.36 -21.11 -15.88
C LYS A 320 -10.40 -19.69 -15.31
N GLU A 321 -11.59 -19.16 -15.13
CA GLU A 321 -11.84 -17.83 -14.58
C GLU A 321 -11.39 -17.76 -13.11
N SER A 322 -11.67 -18.80 -12.31
CA SER A 322 -11.12 -18.92 -10.95
C SER A 322 -9.59 -18.91 -10.95
N LYS A 323 -8.98 -19.67 -11.88
CA LYS A 323 -7.54 -19.79 -11.98
C LYS A 323 -6.89 -18.46 -12.40
N GLU A 324 -7.45 -17.76 -13.38
CA GLU A 324 -6.98 -16.46 -13.84
C GLU A 324 -6.95 -15.43 -12.71
N LEU A 325 -8.05 -15.32 -11.95
CA LEU A 325 -8.12 -14.42 -10.79
C LEU A 325 -7.01 -14.74 -9.76
N LEU A 326 -6.72 -16.02 -9.53
CA LEU A 326 -5.66 -16.46 -8.62
C LEU A 326 -4.25 -16.18 -9.16
N GLU A 327 -4.00 -16.43 -10.44
CA GLU A 327 -2.70 -16.15 -11.09
C GLU A 327 -2.40 -14.65 -11.14
N MET A 328 -3.43 -13.82 -11.17
CA MET A 328 -3.33 -12.38 -10.94
C MET A 328 -3.07 -12.01 -9.48
N GLY A 329 -2.81 -12.94 -8.56
CA GLY A 329 -2.48 -12.61 -7.17
C GLY A 329 -3.66 -12.10 -6.31
N ASN A 330 -4.91 -12.28 -6.77
CA ASN A 330 -6.07 -12.06 -5.91
C ASN A 330 -6.18 -13.18 -4.86
N GLU A 331 -6.80 -12.87 -3.73
CA GLU A 331 -7.14 -13.89 -2.76
C GLU A 331 -8.43 -14.61 -3.16
N VAL A 332 -8.46 -15.93 -3.02
CA VAL A 332 -9.68 -16.73 -3.28
C VAL A 332 -10.09 -17.47 -2.01
N GLY A 333 -11.31 -17.20 -1.56
CA GLY A 333 -11.98 -17.83 -0.42
C GLY A 333 -13.17 -18.69 -0.86
N GLY A 334 -13.70 -19.50 0.06
CA GLY A 334 -14.89 -20.31 -0.21
C GLY A 334 -16.19 -19.57 0.12
N HIS A 335 -17.23 -19.81 -0.69
CA HIS A 335 -18.60 -19.32 -0.46
C HIS A 335 -19.63 -20.48 -0.43
N SER A 336 -19.26 -21.59 0.22
CA SER A 336 -19.96 -22.89 0.15
C SER A 336 -19.97 -23.53 -1.25
N TRP A 337 -20.56 -24.72 -1.39
CA TRP A 337 -20.60 -25.42 -2.68
C TRP A 337 -21.80 -24.99 -3.51
N SER A 338 -22.94 -24.77 -2.85
CA SER A 338 -24.24 -24.58 -3.48
C SER A 338 -24.95 -23.30 -3.06
N HIS A 339 -24.26 -22.39 -2.37
CA HIS A 339 -24.84 -21.19 -1.77
C HIS A 339 -25.96 -21.52 -0.75
N SER A 340 -25.82 -22.66 -0.05
CA SER A 340 -26.80 -23.08 0.96
C SER A 340 -26.69 -22.22 2.22
N LYS A 341 -27.83 -21.89 2.84
CA LYS A 341 -27.88 -21.16 4.11
C LYS A 341 -27.35 -22.03 5.26
N LEU A 342 -26.09 -21.85 5.64
CA LEU A 342 -25.33 -22.82 6.45
C LEU A 342 -25.87 -23.00 7.88
N ASP A 343 -26.43 -21.96 8.49
CA ASP A 343 -27.05 -22.00 9.83
C ASP A 343 -28.29 -22.92 9.92
N THR A 344 -28.86 -23.32 8.78
CA THR A 344 -29.99 -24.26 8.70
C THR A 344 -29.57 -25.73 8.57
N LEU A 345 -28.26 -25.98 8.39
CA LEU A 345 -27.74 -27.30 8.06
C LEU A 345 -27.14 -27.99 9.28
N ALA A 346 -27.22 -29.32 9.31
CA ALA A 346 -26.48 -30.12 10.27
C ALA A 346 -24.98 -30.13 9.93
N ALA A 347 -24.12 -30.25 10.94
CA ALA A 347 -22.66 -30.23 10.80
C ALA A 347 -22.09 -31.15 9.69
N PRO A 348 -22.58 -32.41 9.49
CA PRO A 348 -22.09 -33.24 8.38
C PRO A 348 -22.33 -32.62 7.00
N ARG A 349 -23.46 -31.91 6.82
CA ARG A 349 -23.77 -31.24 5.56
C ARG A 349 -22.92 -29.98 5.37
N ILE A 350 -22.69 -29.20 6.42
CA ILE A 350 -21.76 -28.06 6.39
C ILE A 350 -20.36 -28.53 5.96
N LYS A 351 -19.84 -29.60 6.56
CA LYS A 351 -18.55 -30.20 6.17
C LYS A 351 -18.55 -30.64 4.70
N GLN A 352 -19.66 -31.16 4.19
CA GLN A 352 -19.78 -31.56 2.80
C GLN A 352 -19.72 -30.36 1.85
N GLU A 353 -20.40 -29.25 2.17
CA GLU A 353 -20.31 -28.01 1.39
C GLU A 353 -18.87 -27.52 1.34
N MET A 354 -18.18 -27.45 2.49
CA MET A 354 -16.78 -26.99 2.55
C MET A 354 -15.83 -27.90 1.77
N LYS A 355 -15.91 -29.21 2.01
CA LYS A 355 -15.00 -30.19 1.38
C LYS A 355 -15.10 -30.17 -0.14
N LYS A 356 -16.32 -30.02 -0.69
CA LYS A 356 -16.50 -29.96 -2.14
C LYS A 356 -15.94 -28.66 -2.72
N THR A 357 -16.19 -27.52 -2.08
CA THR A 357 -15.64 -26.23 -2.50
C THR A 357 -14.12 -26.23 -2.45
N ASP A 358 -13.53 -26.69 -1.34
CA ASP A 358 -12.08 -26.79 -1.18
C ASP A 358 -11.46 -27.70 -2.25
N ALA A 359 -12.10 -28.81 -2.59
CA ALA A 359 -11.61 -29.71 -3.63
C ALA A 359 -11.70 -29.11 -5.04
N ALA A 360 -12.64 -28.20 -5.31
CA ALA A 360 -12.69 -27.48 -6.57
C ALA A 360 -11.61 -26.39 -6.64
N LEU A 361 -11.52 -25.55 -5.61
CA LEU A 361 -10.51 -24.49 -5.53
C LEU A 361 -9.07 -25.03 -5.54
N ALA A 362 -8.82 -26.17 -4.89
CA ALA A 362 -7.50 -26.80 -4.88
C ALA A 362 -7.04 -27.25 -6.27
N LYS A 363 -7.96 -27.61 -7.18
CA LYS A 363 -7.62 -27.98 -8.56
C LYS A 363 -7.13 -26.79 -9.38
N GLU A 364 -7.59 -25.59 -9.03
CA GLU A 364 -7.23 -24.35 -9.73
C GLU A 364 -6.00 -23.66 -9.12
N GLY A 365 -5.40 -24.24 -8.07
CA GLY A 365 -4.15 -23.76 -7.48
C GLY A 365 -4.26 -23.17 -6.07
N VAL A 366 -5.47 -23.11 -5.49
CA VAL A 366 -5.63 -22.66 -4.09
C VAL A 366 -5.09 -23.75 -3.15
N ALA A 367 -3.86 -23.57 -2.65
CA ALA A 367 -3.18 -24.58 -1.84
C ALA A 367 -3.98 -25.03 -0.60
N LYS A 368 -4.64 -24.07 0.08
CA LYS A 368 -5.57 -24.33 1.17
C LYS A 368 -6.54 -23.15 1.30
N THR A 369 -7.84 -23.40 1.14
CA THR A 369 -8.87 -22.40 1.43
C THR A 369 -8.93 -22.16 2.93
N THR A 370 -8.47 -21.00 3.38
CA THR A 370 -8.43 -20.68 4.82
C THR A 370 -9.52 -19.74 5.31
N GLN A 371 -10.29 -19.19 4.38
CA GLN A 371 -11.40 -18.28 4.66
C GLN A 371 -12.70 -18.83 4.08
N LEU A 372 -13.79 -18.53 4.77
CA LEU A 372 -15.16 -18.77 4.34
C LEU A 372 -15.93 -17.46 4.52
N ARG A 373 -16.70 -17.08 3.50
CA ARG A 373 -17.85 -16.20 3.71
C ARG A 373 -19.11 -17.06 3.66
N PRO A 374 -19.90 -17.16 4.74
CA PRO A 374 -21.16 -17.90 4.71
C PRO A 374 -22.17 -17.21 3.78
N PRO A 375 -22.86 -17.94 2.89
CA PRO A 375 -23.99 -17.42 2.14
C PRO A 375 -24.98 -16.67 3.05
N TYR A 376 -25.45 -15.51 2.59
CA TYR A 376 -26.36 -14.62 3.34
C TYR A 376 -25.81 -14.07 4.66
N GLY A 377 -24.51 -14.25 4.94
CA GLY A 377 -23.92 -13.97 6.25
C GLY A 377 -24.42 -14.93 7.35
N ALA A 378 -25.01 -16.07 6.97
CA ALA A 378 -25.67 -17.00 7.88
C ALA A 378 -24.65 -17.90 8.62
N ALA A 379 -24.08 -17.38 9.70
CA ALA A 379 -23.22 -18.10 10.64
C ALA A 379 -23.98 -18.51 11.92
N SER A 380 -23.45 -19.50 12.63
CA SER A 380 -23.96 -19.96 13.92
C SER A 380 -22.87 -20.72 14.65
N LYS A 381 -22.99 -20.91 15.98
CA LYS A 381 -22.04 -21.73 16.76
C LYS A 381 -21.75 -23.11 16.16
N THR A 382 -22.73 -23.71 15.46
CA THR A 382 -22.54 -24.97 14.74
C THR A 382 -21.64 -24.78 13.52
N VAL A 383 -21.85 -23.72 12.74
CA VAL A 383 -21.00 -23.36 11.59
C VAL A 383 -19.57 -23.09 12.06
N ASP A 384 -19.39 -22.21 13.05
CA ASP A 384 -18.09 -21.74 13.56
C ASP A 384 -17.20 -22.91 13.98
N ARG A 385 -17.78 -23.86 14.73
CA ARG A 385 -17.10 -25.08 15.21
C ARG A 385 -16.84 -26.12 14.12
N THR A 386 -17.51 -26.01 12.98
CA THR A 386 -17.50 -27.04 11.93
C THR A 386 -16.54 -26.71 10.79
N VAL A 387 -16.38 -25.45 10.40
CA VAL A 387 -15.81 -25.06 9.09
C VAL A 387 -14.29 -25.05 8.99
N ASP A 388 -13.54 -25.19 10.10
CA ASP A 388 -12.05 -25.12 10.14
C ASP A 388 -11.46 -23.97 9.30
N LYS A 389 -12.16 -22.83 9.27
CA LYS A 389 -11.85 -21.63 8.48
C LYS A 389 -12.14 -20.39 9.30
N ARG A 390 -11.54 -19.28 8.89
CA ARG A 390 -11.94 -17.95 9.36
C ARG A 390 -13.22 -17.52 8.66
N ILE A 391 -14.18 -17.01 9.40
CA ILE A 391 -15.45 -16.55 8.86
C ILE A 391 -15.33 -15.06 8.59
N VAL A 392 -15.33 -14.65 7.32
CA VAL A 392 -15.23 -13.25 6.93
C VAL A 392 -16.56 -12.74 6.42
N GLN A 393 -17.10 -11.78 7.15
CA GLN A 393 -18.36 -11.10 6.89
C GLN A 393 -18.05 -9.75 6.23
N TRP A 394 -18.85 -8.72 6.48
CA TRP A 394 -18.66 -7.38 5.93
C TRP A 394 -19.22 -6.31 6.86
N SER A 395 -18.69 -5.09 6.73
CA SER A 395 -19.15 -3.89 7.43
C SER A 395 -19.88 -2.94 6.49
N VAL A 396 -19.60 -3.01 5.18
CA VAL A 396 -20.25 -2.21 4.15
C VAL A 396 -20.93 -3.15 3.14
N ASP A 397 -22.25 -3.09 3.09
CA ASP A 397 -23.05 -3.80 2.07
C ASP A 397 -23.43 -2.81 0.97
N THR A 398 -22.94 -3.03 -0.24
CA THR A 398 -23.26 -2.17 -1.39
C THR A 398 -24.69 -2.31 -1.88
N GLN A 399 -25.39 -3.38 -1.47
CA GLN A 399 -26.72 -3.77 -1.97
C GLN A 399 -26.76 -3.86 -3.50
N ASP A 400 -25.63 -4.18 -4.13
CA ASP A 400 -25.54 -4.34 -5.58
C ASP A 400 -26.43 -5.49 -6.08
N TRP A 401 -26.50 -6.59 -5.33
CA TRP A 401 -27.39 -7.74 -5.55
C TRP A 401 -28.88 -7.39 -5.54
N GLN A 402 -29.28 -6.34 -4.83
CA GLN A 402 -30.68 -5.90 -4.75
C GLN A 402 -30.99 -4.78 -5.74
N THR A 403 -30.08 -3.82 -5.87
CA THR A 403 -30.34 -2.58 -6.61
C THR A 403 -30.03 -2.70 -8.09
N LEU A 404 -29.09 -3.57 -8.49
CA LEU A 404 -28.59 -3.73 -9.85
C LEU A 404 -28.35 -2.37 -10.52
N ASN A 405 -27.66 -1.48 -9.81
CA ASN A 405 -27.46 -0.10 -10.23
C ASN A 405 -26.05 0.39 -9.90
N THR A 406 -25.28 0.68 -10.94
CA THR A 406 -23.87 1.11 -10.85
C THR A 406 -23.67 2.32 -9.93
N ALA A 407 -24.51 3.36 -10.03
CA ALA A 407 -24.36 4.56 -9.22
C ALA A 407 -24.61 4.29 -7.72
N LYS A 408 -25.60 3.44 -7.41
CA LYS A 408 -25.89 3.04 -6.02
C LYS A 408 -24.79 2.17 -5.44
N THR A 409 -24.23 1.24 -6.23
CA THR A 409 -23.06 0.44 -5.82
C THR A 409 -21.87 1.34 -5.48
N ILE A 410 -21.58 2.34 -6.33
CA ILE A 410 -20.51 3.32 -6.09
C ILE A 410 -20.80 4.11 -4.81
N GLU A 411 -22.00 4.68 -4.66
CA GLU A 411 -22.38 5.49 -3.49
C GLU A 411 -22.25 4.69 -2.19
N ALA A 412 -22.77 3.45 -2.16
CA ALA A 412 -22.74 2.61 -0.98
C ALA A 412 -21.32 2.12 -0.66
N GLY A 413 -20.56 1.64 -1.65
CA GLY A 413 -19.17 1.21 -1.46
C GLY A 413 -18.27 2.35 -1.01
N SER A 414 -18.52 3.57 -1.50
CA SER A 414 -17.78 4.78 -1.09
C SER A 414 -18.02 5.17 0.37
N LYS A 415 -18.95 4.53 1.10
CA LYS A 415 -19.12 4.75 2.56
C LYS A 415 -18.05 4.03 3.39
N ALA A 416 -17.22 3.21 2.77
CA ALA A 416 -16.09 2.58 3.43
C ALA A 416 -15.13 3.61 4.05
N GLY A 417 -14.57 3.22 5.18
CA GLY A 417 -13.47 3.89 5.87
C GLY A 417 -12.39 2.86 6.28
N PRO A 418 -11.39 3.28 7.07
CA PRO A 418 -10.31 2.40 7.47
C PRO A 418 -10.84 1.13 8.15
N GLY A 419 -10.29 -0.02 7.77
CA GLY A 419 -10.64 -1.33 8.32
C GLY A 419 -11.87 -1.97 7.69
N SER A 420 -12.62 -1.27 6.84
CA SER A 420 -13.87 -1.77 6.28
C SER A 420 -13.67 -3.02 5.41
N ILE A 421 -14.71 -3.84 5.32
CA ILE A 421 -14.81 -4.95 4.36
C ILE A 421 -16.07 -4.70 3.53
N ILE A 422 -15.89 -4.54 2.23
CA ILE A 422 -16.95 -4.14 1.28
C ILE A 422 -17.49 -5.38 0.59
N LEU A 423 -18.78 -5.69 0.80
CA LEU A 423 -19.50 -6.75 0.10
C LEU A 423 -20.01 -6.27 -1.27
N MET A 424 -19.59 -6.98 -2.31
CA MET A 424 -20.04 -6.85 -3.70
C MET A 424 -20.19 -8.25 -4.32
N HIS A 425 -20.77 -8.34 -5.51
CA HIS A 425 -20.98 -9.59 -6.24
C HIS A 425 -20.40 -9.47 -7.65
N SER A 426 -19.45 -10.34 -8.01
CA SER A 426 -18.79 -10.28 -9.33
C SER A 426 -19.64 -10.85 -10.47
N ILE A 427 -20.87 -11.28 -10.19
CA ILE A 427 -21.83 -11.84 -11.13
C ILE A 427 -22.80 -10.80 -11.73
N HIS A 428 -22.60 -9.52 -11.43
CA HIS A 428 -23.44 -8.43 -11.90
C HIS A 428 -22.66 -7.42 -12.75
N GLU A 429 -23.09 -7.21 -14.00
CA GLU A 429 -22.49 -6.23 -14.91
C GLU A 429 -22.47 -4.82 -14.31
N THR A 430 -23.47 -4.46 -13.49
CA THR A 430 -23.52 -3.15 -12.81
C THR A 430 -22.44 -2.98 -11.76
N THR A 431 -22.02 -4.07 -11.11
CA THR A 431 -20.92 -4.08 -10.13
C THR A 431 -19.58 -3.98 -10.84
N VAL A 432 -19.39 -4.72 -11.94
CA VAL A 432 -18.18 -4.59 -12.77
C VAL A 432 -18.01 -3.16 -13.28
N LYS A 433 -19.08 -2.55 -13.81
CA LYS A 433 -19.07 -1.13 -14.23
C LYS A 433 -18.85 -0.14 -13.09
N ALA A 434 -19.17 -0.50 -11.84
CA ALA A 434 -18.96 0.35 -10.67
C ALA A 434 -17.50 0.36 -10.22
N ALA A 435 -16.77 -0.74 -10.45
CA ALA A 435 -15.44 -0.97 -9.91
C ALA A 435 -14.46 0.18 -10.17
N PRO A 436 -14.25 0.68 -11.41
CA PRO A 436 -13.25 1.72 -11.66
C PRO A 436 -13.50 3.02 -10.89
N GLN A 437 -14.76 3.46 -10.81
CA GLN A 437 -15.10 4.68 -10.08
C GLN A 437 -15.07 4.47 -8.56
N LEU A 438 -15.48 3.29 -8.08
CA LEU A 438 -15.36 2.96 -6.67
C LEU A 438 -13.89 2.97 -6.23
N TYR A 439 -12.98 2.38 -7.00
CA TYR A 439 -11.54 2.36 -6.68
C TYR A 439 -10.99 3.78 -6.54
N LYS A 440 -11.29 4.66 -7.50
CA LYS A 440 -10.92 6.08 -7.45
C LYS A 440 -11.50 6.81 -6.23
N ASN A 441 -12.74 6.51 -5.84
CA ASN A 441 -13.36 7.13 -4.67
C ASN A 441 -12.70 6.67 -3.37
N LEU A 442 -12.23 5.42 -3.28
CA LEU A 442 -11.49 4.92 -2.12
C LEU A 442 -10.09 5.55 -2.06
N GLU A 443 -9.39 5.60 -3.19
CA GLU A 443 -8.08 6.26 -3.31
C GLU A 443 -8.15 7.74 -2.95
N ALA A 444 -9.14 8.48 -3.47
CA ALA A 444 -9.37 9.89 -3.15
C ALA A 444 -9.71 10.14 -1.67
N LYS A 445 -10.05 9.09 -0.91
CA LYS A 445 -10.20 9.15 0.55
C LYS A 445 -8.91 8.83 1.30
N GLY A 446 -7.83 8.51 0.58
CA GLY A 446 -6.59 8.02 1.17
C GLY A 446 -6.63 6.54 1.55
N LEU A 447 -7.67 5.78 1.18
CA LEU A 447 -7.76 4.36 1.53
C LEU A 447 -6.89 3.51 0.64
N TYR A 448 -6.30 2.46 1.22
CA TYR A 448 -5.52 1.45 0.50
C TYR A 448 -6.35 0.16 0.35
N PRO A 449 -6.90 -0.14 -0.85
CA PRO A 449 -7.67 -1.35 -1.06
C PRO A 449 -6.76 -2.58 -1.04
N VAL A 450 -7.13 -3.61 -0.27
CA VAL A 450 -6.34 -4.83 -0.08
C VAL A 450 -7.24 -6.08 -0.06
N PRO A 451 -6.69 -7.30 -0.23
CA PRO A 451 -7.40 -8.53 0.09
C PRO A 451 -7.75 -8.61 1.58
N ALA A 452 -8.87 -9.25 1.90
CA ALA A 452 -9.36 -9.45 3.26
C ALA A 452 -8.33 -10.15 4.17
N GLY A 453 -7.59 -11.15 3.66
CA GLY A 453 -6.53 -11.79 4.44
C GLY A 453 -5.40 -10.84 4.81
N TYR A 454 -5.02 -9.94 3.88
CA TYR A 454 -4.02 -8.92 4.13
C TYR A 454 -4.50 -7.90 5.16
N LEU A 455 -5.78 -7.53 5.10
CA LEU A 455 -6.39 -6.62 6.06
C LEU A 455 -6.22 -7.09 7.51
N PHE A 456 -6.13 -8.40 7.79
CA PHE A 456 -5.92 -8.91 9.16
C PHE A 456 -4.47 -9.31 9.48
N LYS A 457 -3.50 -9.02 8.61
CA LYS A 457 -2.09 -9.28 8.88
C LYS A 457 -1.66 -8.58 10.18
N GLY A 458 -0.93 -9.31 11.03
CA GLY A 458 -0.48 -8.85 12.35
C GLY A 458 -1.49 -9.03 13.50
N LEU A 459 -2.74 -9.41 13.21
CA LEU A 459 -3.78 -9.62 14.23
C LEU A 459 -4.11 -11.11 14.43
N PRO A 460 -4.68 -11.51 15.59
CA PRO A 460 -5.31 -12.81 15.74
C PRO A 460 -6.41 -13.00 14.69
N PHE A 461 -6.18 -13.90 13.74
CA PHE A 461 -7.09 -14.24 12.65
C PHE A 461 -7.38 -15.74 12.69
N GLU A 462 -8.07 -16.12 13.76
CA GLU A 462 -8.29 -17.48 14.23
C GLU A 462 -9.43 -18.19 13.49
N THR A 463 -9.24 -19.50 13.30
CA THR A 463 -10.27 -20.42 12.80
C THR A 463 -11.51 -20.38 13.70
N GLY A 464 -12.70 -20.33 13.08
CA GLY A 464 -13.98 -20.27 13.78
C GLY A 464 -14.34 -18.89 14.31
N GLY A 465 -13.44 -17.90 14.21
CA GLY A 465 -13.77 -16.50 14.49
C GLY A 465 -14.55 -15.86 13.34
N GLU A 466 -15.47 -14.95 13.67
CA GLU A 466 -16.21 -14.13 12.73
C GLU A 466 -15.65 -12.70 12.67
N TYR A 467 -15.37 -12.20 11.45
CA TYR A 467 -14.71 -10.91 11.22
C TYR A 467 -15.52 -10.04 10.29
N TYR A 468 -15.99 -8.87 10.77
CA TYR A 468 -16.79 -7.91 10.01
C TYR A 468 -15.97 -6.72 9.48
N CYS A 469 -14.85 -6.44 10.15
CA CYS A 469 -13.84 -5.46 9.76
C CYS A 469 -12.57 -5.61 10.60
N ARG A 470 -11.50 -4.88 10.27
CA ARG A 470 -10.22 -4.92 11.01
C ARG A 470 -10.34 -4.42 12.45
N GLY A 471 -11.31 -3.55 12.74
CA GLY A 471 -11.50 -2.98 14.07
C GLY A 471 -10.45 -1.92 14.40
N TYR A 472 -10.82 -0.66 14.26
CA TYR A 472 -10.16 0.47 14.93
C TYR A 472 -11.20 1.09 15.87
N GLY A 473 -10.83 1.93 16.83
CA GLY A 473 -11.73 2.41 17.90
C GLY A 473 -12.98 3.22 17.48
N GLY A 474 -13.42 3.15 16.21
CA GLY A 474 -14.55 3.89 15.63
C GLY A 474 -15.90 3.14 15.56
N PRO A 475 -16.99 3.86 15.26
CA PRO A 475 -18.37 3.38 15.38
C PRO A 475 -18.76 2.33 14.32
N LEU A 476 -18.13 2.34 13.14
CA LEU A 476 -18.35 1.33 12.09
C LEU A 476 -17.70 -0.02 12.44
N CYS A 477 -16.74 -0.01 13.37
CA CYS A 477 -15.79 -1.09 13.59
C CYS A 477 -15.44 -1.29 15.07
N SER A 478 -16.44 -1.26 15.93
CA SER A 478 -16.27 -1.61 17.34
C SER A 478 -16.53 -3.10 17.55
N ASN A 479 -15.55 -3.83 18.08
CA ASN A 479 -15.81 -5.15 18.65
C ASN A 479 -15.29 -5.20 20.09
N PRO A 480 -16.17 -5.55 21.03
CA PRO A 480 -15.72 -6.27 22.22
C PRO A 480 -16.19 -7.73 22.24
N GLU A 481 -17.35 -8.07 21.68
CA GLU A 481 -17.88 -9.44 21.39
C GLU A 481 -19.26 -9.30 20.66
N HIS A 482 -19.35 -8.53 19.55
CA HIS A 482 -20.57 -7.85 19.00
C HIS A 482 -21.10 -6.73 19.95
N PRO A 483 -21.97 -5.74 19.59
CA PRO A 483 -22.74 -5.47 18.37
C PRO A 483 -22.65 -4.02 17.83
N MET A 484 -22.92 -3.81 16.53
CA MET A 484 -23.80 -2.76 15.95
C MET A 484 -23.75 -2.87 14.41
N VAL A 485 -24.38 -3.91 13.87
CA VAL A 485 -25.08 -3.79 12.58
C VAL A 485 -26.56 -3.84 12.91
N GLU A 486 -27.15 -2.72 13.35
CA GLU A 486 -28.60 -2.58 13.26
C GLU A 486 -28.98 -2.32 11.80
N LYS A 487 -29.10 -3.38 11.00
CA LYS A 487 -30.03 -3.34 9.86
C LYS A 487 -31.44 -3.56 10.41
N GLY A 488 -32.06 -2.46 10.86
CA GLY A 488 -33.48 -2.34 11.15
C GLY A 488 -34.00 -3.13 12.36
N LYS A 489 -34.15 -2.48 13.52
CA LYS A 489 -35.08 -2.93 14.57
C LYS A 489 -36.19 -1.90 14.78
N SER A 490 -37.42 -2.31 14.47
CA SER A 490 -38.56 -1.91 15.30
C SER A 490 -38.30 -2.49 16.70
N MET A 491 -37.98 -1.64 17.66
CA MET A 491 -37.63 -2.03 19.02
C MET A 491 -38.80 -2.71 19.74
N ALA A 492 -38.55 -3.90 20.29
CA ALA A 492 -39.14 -4.30 21.56
C ALA A 492 -38.06 -4.13 22.64
N LYS A 493 -38.29 -3.22 23.59
CA LYS A 493 -37.42 -2.99 24.75
C LYS A 493 -37.32 -4.25 25.62
N PRO A 494 -36.16 -4.57 26.22
CA PRO A 494 -36.10 -5.54 27.30
C PRO A 494 -36.72 -4.94 28.57
N ALA A 495 -37.55 -5.73 29.24
CA ALA A 495 -38.03 -5.44 30.58
C ALA A 495 -36.84 -5.39 31.53
N LEU A 496 -36.73 -4.29 32.27
CA LEU A 496 -35.93 -4.21 33.48
C LEU A 496 -36.68 -5.00 34.56
N GLU A 497 -36.19 -6.19 34.90
CA GLU A 497 -36.51 -6.79 36.19
C GLU A 497 -35.67 -6.09 37.26
N ARG A 498 -36.38 -5.42 38.19
CA ARG A 498 -35.88 -5.06 39.51
C ARG A 498 -36.36 -6.11 40.50
N ASP A 499 -35.53 -6.26 41.53
CA ASP A 499 -35.64 -7.05 42.77
C ASP A 499 -35.12 -8.49 42.72
#